data_AF-A0A914JMD8-F1
#
_entry.id   AF-A0A914JMD8-F1
#
_cell.length_a   1.000
_cell.length_b   1.000
_cell.length_c   1.000
_cell.angle_alpha   90.00
_cell.angle_beta   90.00
_cell.angle_gamma   90.00
#
_symmetry.space_group_name_H-M   'P 1'
#
loop_
_entity.id
_entity.type
_entity.pdbx_description
1 polymer ?
#
loop_
_entity_poly.entity_id
_entity_poly.type
_entity_poly.pdbx_seq_one_letter_code
_entity_poly.pdbx_strand_id
1 'polypeptide(L)'
;MIFCFSTSLGDGTAAAAAVTVSTVYGNIEGFEYETLNGFKSDVFLGIPFAKPPVGELRYEKPVPVEPWNTTLSAMAYKSQCATFTYSSSQSEDCLYLNIMRPSTPSTDPRGYPVAVWIHGGGFITGSASLTAPYEYTVQNLVSRGMIFISTNYRLGPFGFYSNGDKNAPGNNGLWDLYEALKFVNKVIGNFGGNSKRVTIFGQSAGAACVSYLSLKPEAKKLFSQSIQMSGGFQGLWAQGDDVIASTKKLNTFLGCETAENPKNCAKNFTLAETQTALQSFINPIPGFGS
;
A
#
# COMPACT_ATOMS: atom_id res chain seq x y z
N MET A 1 17.66 -12.55 56.69
CA MET A 1 16.27 -12.33 56.21
C MET A 1 16.34 -11.20 55.19
N ILE A 2 16.44 -11.54 53.91
CA ILE A 2 16.49 -10.56 52.81
C ILE A 2 15.08 -10.56 52.21
N PHE A 3 14.35 -9.45 52.38
CA PHE A 3 13.07 -9.24 51.73
C PHE A 3 13.33 -8.82 50.28
N CYS A 4 13.11 -9.74 49.33
CA CYS A 4 12.95 -9.39 47.92
C CYS A 4 11.57 -8.76 47.73
N PHE A 5 11.50 -7.45 47.53
CA PHE A 5 10.32 -6.82 46.95
C PHE A 5 10.29 -7.13 45.46
N SER A 6 9.47 -8.11 45.06
CA SER A 6 9.03 -8.24 43.68
C SER A 6 8.08 -7.09 43.37
N THR A 7 8.56 -6.09 42.65
CA THR A 7 7.66 -5.14 41.98
C THR A 7 7.22 -5.81 40.68
N SER A 8 6.00 -6.36 40.67
CA SER A 8 5.35 -6.70 39.41
C SER A 8 5.07 -5.38 38.69
N LEU A 9 5.84 -5.08 37.65
CA LEU A 9 5.41 -4.15 36.62
C LEU A 9 4.20 -4.82 35.94
N GLY A 10 3.01 -4.42 36.36
CA GLY A 10 1.79 -4.81 35.67
C GLY A 10 1.84 -4.21 34.27
N ASP A 11 1.79 -5.08 33.25
CA ASP A 11 1.46 -4.71 31.88
C ASP A 11 0.01 -4.20 31.85
N GLY A 12 -0.19 -2.97 32.31
CA GLY A 12 -1.43 -2.22 32.23
C GLY A 12 -1.47 -1.43 30.93
N THR A 13 -1.39 -2.10 29.78
CA THR A 13 -1.92 -1.48 28.56
C THR A 13 -3.43 -1.61 28.64
N ALA A 14 -4.10 -0.53 29.05
CA ALA A 14 -5.55 -0.46 28.92
C ALA A 14 -5.90 -0.79 27.47
N ALA A 15 -6.77 -1.78 27.25
CA ALA A 15 -7.20 -2.16 25.91
C ALA A 15 -7.79 -0.90 25.24
N ALA A 16 -7.21 -0.51 24.10
CA ALA A 16 -7.67 0.63 23.32
C ALA A 16 -9.16 0.46 23.00
N ALA A 17 -9.96 1.51 23.22
CA ALA A 17 -11.40 1.45 22.98
C ALA A 17 -11.67 1.21 21.49
N ALA A 18 -12.55 0.25 21.17
CA ALA A 18 -12.92 -0.05 19.78
C ALA A 18 -13.81 1.06 19.21
N VAL A 19 -13.55 1.45 17.95
CA VAL A 19 -14.32 2.46 17.21
C VAL A 19 -14.78 1.86 15.89
N THR A 20 -16.08 1.91 15.60
CA THR A 20 -16.65 1.38 14.35
C THR A 20 -17.12 2.50 13.42
N VAL A 21 -16.79 2.39 12.14
CA VAL A 21 -17.27 3.25 11.05
C VAL A 21 -18.03 2.41 10.03
N SER A 22 -19.29 2.76 9.77
CA SER A 22 -20.08 2.14 8.71
C SER A 22 -19.78 2.79 7.37
N THR A 23 -19.48 1.98 6.35
CA THR A 23 -19.21 2.43 4.97
C THR A 23 -20.11 1.71 3.96
N VAL A 24 -20.04 2.11 2.68
CA VAL A 24 -20.73 1.42 1.59
C VAL A 24 -20.26 -0.04 1.39
N TYR A 25 -19.06 -0.37 1.89
CA TYR A 25 -18.50 -1.73 1.81
C TYR A 25 -18.81 -2.57 3.04
N GLY A 26 -19.38 -1.99 4.10
CA GLY A 26 -19.62 -2.65 5.38
C GLY A 26 -18.96 -1.92 6.55
N ASN A 27 -19.11 -2.48 7.75
CA ASN A 27 -18.57 -1.92 8.98
C ASN A 27 -17.06 -2.18 9.08
N ILE A 28 -16.31 -1.18 9.55
CA ILE A 28 -14.87 -1.25 9.79
C ILE A 28 -14.62 -0.86 11.25
N GLU A 29 -14.00 -1.74 12.01
CA GLU A 29 -13.68 -1.55 13.42
C GLU A 29 -12.18 -1.30 13.59
N GLY A 30 -11.84 -0.13 14.11
CA GLY A 30 -10.49 0.27 14.51
C GLY A 30 -10.42 0.53 16.01
N PHE A 31 -9.43 1.30 16.45
CA PHE A 31 -9.18 1.57 17.86
C PHE A 31 -8.85 3.04 18.12
N GLU A 32 -9.16 3.51 19.33
CA GLU A 32 -8.71 4.81 19.83
C GLU A 32 -7.23 4.74 20.22
N TYR A 33 -6.44 5.72 19.78
CA TYR A 33 -5.05 5.91 20.12
C TYR A 33 -4.86 7.29 20.75
N GLU A 34 -4.25 7.32 21.93
CA GLU A 34 -3.87 8.54 22.62
C GLU A 34 -2.36 8.73 22.57
N THR A 35 -1.95 9.88 22.07
CA THR A 35 -0.55 10.30 22.04
C THR A 35 -0.05 10.71 23.43
N LEU A 36 1.27 10.82 23.60
CA LEU A 36 1.89 11.24 24.87
C LEU A 36 1.45 12.64 25.36
N ASN A 37 0.95 13.50 24.46
CA ASN A 37 0.46 14.84 24.81
C ASN A 37 -1.07 14.91 24.98
N GLY A 38 -1.75 13.75 25.02
CA GLY A 38 -3.20 13.66 25.25
C GLY A 38 -4.06 13.87 24.00
N PHE A 39 -3.47 14.02 22.81
CA PHE A 39 -4.26 14.04 21.57
C PHE A 39 -4.81 12.65 21.25
N LYS A 40 -6.12 12.56 21.02
CA LYS A 40 -6.86 11.33 20.71
C LYS A 40 -7.18 11.20 19.23
N SER A 41 -6.87 10.04 18.66
CA SER A 41 -7.09 9.69 17.26
C SER A 41 -7.84 8.36 17.15
N ASP A 42 -8.68 8.21 16.15
CA ASP A 42 -9.16 6.89 15.73
C ASP A 42 -8.21 6.34 14.67
N VAL A 43 -7.82 5.08 14.81
CA VAL A 43 -6.86 4.40 13.93
C VAL A 43 -7.48 3.14 13.35
N PHE A 44 -7.41 3.01 12.03
CA PHE A 44 -7.91 1.86 11.27
C PHE A 44 -6.79 1.36 10.35
N LEU A 45 -6.28 0.16 10.62
CA LEU A 45 -5.14 -0.43 9.92
C LEU A 45 -5.58 -1.62 9.08
N GLY A 46 -5.03 -1.75 7.88
CA GLY A 46 -5.23 -2.95 7.07
C GLY A 46 -6.60 -3.07 6.40
N ILE A 47 -7.17 -1.97 5.91
CA ILE A 47 -8.44 -1.95 5.17
C ILE A 47 -8.18 -2.35 3.70
N PRO A 48 -8.80 -3.41 3.17
CA PRO A 48 -8.60 -3.82 1.79
C PRO A 48 -9.30 -2.85 0.84
N PHE A 49 -8.59 -2.38 -0.19
CA PHE A 49 -9.18 -1.55 -1.24
C PHE A 49 -9.37 -2.30 -2.57
N ALA A 50 -8.72 -3.46 -2.73
CA ALA A 50 -8.87 -4.36 -3.86
C ALA A 50 -8.84 -5.84 -3.40
N LYS A 51 -9.31 -6.76 -4.25
CA LYS A 51 -9.18 -8.21 -4.05
C LYS A 51 -7.69 -8.59 -4.00
N PRO A 52 -7.31 -9.61 -3.20
CA PRO A 52 -5.94 -10.09 -3.16
C PRO A 52 -5.43 -10.46 -4.56
N PRO A 53 -4.32 -9.88 -5.05
CA PRO A 53 -3.82 -10.08 -6.40
C PRO A 53 -3.01 -11.39 -6.52
N VAL A 54 -3.60 -12.50 -6.05
CA VAL A 54 -2.99 -13.84 -6.01
C VAL A 54 -3.55 -14.75 -7.10
N GLY A 55 -2.81 -15.80 -7.44
CA GLY A 55 -3.24 -16.79 -8.44
C GLY A 55 -3.58 -16.13 -9.78
N GLU A 56 -4.80 -16.33 -10.27
CA GLU A 56 -5.28 -15.76 -11.53
C GLU A 56 -5.25 -14.22 -11.58
N LEU A 57 -5.28 -13.54 -10.43
CA LEU A 57 -5.21 -12.08 -10.34
C LEU A 57 -3.78 -11.53 -10.30
N ARG A 58 -2.76 -12.41 -10.17
CA ARG A 58 -1.36 -11.98 -10.24
C ARG A 58 -1.07 -11.36 -11.61
N TYR A 59 -0.34 -10.25 -11.64
CA TYR A 59 -0.05 -9.48 -12.87
C TYR A 59 -1.28 -8.93 -13.62
N GLU A 60 -2.49 -8.98 -13.04
CA GLU A 60 -3.67 -8.31 -13.57
C GLU A 60 -3.90 -6.96 -12.90
N LYS A 61 -4.73 -6.11 -13.52
CA LYS A 61 -5.23 -4.90 -12.86
C LYS A 61 -5.95 -5.26 -11.55
N PRO A 62 -5.86 -4.42 -10.51
CA PRO A 62 -6.59 -4.66 -9.27
C PRO A 62 -8.08 -4.77 -9.54
N VAL A 63 -8.71 -5.75 -8.91
CA VAL A 63 -10.17 -5.89 -8.92
C VAL A 63 -10.71 -5.21 -7.66
N PRO A 64 -11.69 -4.30 -7.75
CA PRO A 64 -12.27 -3.66 -6.58
C PRO A 64 -12.78 -4.67 -5.55
N VAL A 65 -12.72 -4.32 -4.26
CA VAL A 65 -13.38 -5.11 -3.21
C VAL A 65 -14.89 -5.11 -3.38
N GLU A 66 -15.50 -6.23 -3.02
CA GLU A 66 -16.94 -6.33 -2.82
C GLU A 66 -17.29 -5.91 -1.39
N PRO A 67 -18.53 -5.47 -1.12
CA PRO A 67 -19.01 -5.29 0.24
C PRO A 67 -18.89 -6.59 1.06
N TRP A 68 -18.54 -6.45 2.33
CA TRP A 68 -18.47 -7.53 3.31
C TRP A 68 -19.66 -7.46 4.29
N ASN A 69 -20.14 -8.63 4.69
CA ASN A 69 -21.31 -8.75 5.58
C ASN A 69 -20.96 -8.69 7.07
N THR A 70 -19.72 -9.03 7.42
CA THR A 70 -19.22 -9.03 8.80
C THR A 70 -18.35 -7.81 9.05
N THR A 71 -18.40 -7.25 10.26
CA THR A 71 -17.49 -6.15 10.64
C THR A 71 -16.03 -6.53 10.37
N LEU A 72 -15.36 -5.72 9.57
CA LEU A 72 -13.95 -5.87 9.26
C LEU A 72 -13.11 -5.37 10.44
N SER A 73 -12.29 -6.24 11.02
CA SER A 73 -11.31 -5.84 12.03
C SER A 73 -10.10 -5.16 11.39
N ALA A 74 -9.93 -3.88 11.66
CA ALA A 74 -8.87 -3.01 11.19
C ALA A 74 -7.94 -2.58 12.35
N MET A 75 -7.56 -3.55 13.18
CA MET A 75 -6.78 -3.32 14.42
C MET A 75 -5.27 -3.42 14.24
N ALA A 76 -4.80 -3.96 13.11
CA ALA A 76 -3.38 -4.22 12.88
C ALA A 76 -3.01 -4.00 11.42
N TYR A 77 -1.75 -3.62 11.19
CA TYR A 77 -1.21 -3.58 9.84
C TYR A 77 -1.31 -4.94 9.16
N LYS A 78 -1.62 -4.90 7.86
CA LYS A 78 -1.54 -6.07 6.98
C LYS A 78 -0.15 -6.19 6.36
N SER A 79 0.08 -7.31 5.69
CA SER A 79 1.35 -7.64 5.08
C SER A 79 1.85 -6.55 4.13
N GLN A 80 3.17 -6.38 4.12
CA GLN A 80 3.86 -5.57 3.13
C GLN A 80 3.76 -6.27 1.77
N CYS A 81 3.85 -5.51 0.67
CA CYS A 81 3.87 -6.15 -0.64
C CYS A 81 5.16 -6.94 -0.87
N ALA A 82 5.02 -8.07 -1.55
CA ALA A 82 6.15 -8.90 -1.96
C ALA A 82 7.21 -8.09 -2.72
N THR A 83 8.47 -8.26 -2.31
CA THR A 83 9.65 -7.74 -3.00
C THR A 83 10.52 -8.90 -3.48
N PHE A 84 11.72 -8.62 -4.00
CA PHE A 84 12.69 -9.66 -4.37
C PHE A 84 13.38 -10.34 -3.17
N THR A 85 13.22 -9.79 -1.96
CA THR A 85 13.80 -10.35 -0.73
C THR A 85 12.81 -11.21 0.02
N TYR A 86 13.26 -12.33 0.59
CA TYR A 86 12.43 -13.12 1.51
C TYR A 86 12.22 -12.39 2.83
N SER A 87 10.94 -12.21 3.20
CA SER A 87 10.55 -11.73 4.52
C SER A 87 9.20 -12.31 4.91
N SER A 88 9.06 -12.79 6.14
CA SER A 88 7.78 -13.25 6.70
C SER A 88 6.75 -12.13 6.83
N SER A 89 7.18 -10.86 6.74
CA SER A 89 6.29 -9.69 6.77
C SER A 89 5.66 -9.34 5.42
N GLN A 90 6.04 -10.06 4.35
CA GLN A 90 5.59 -9.81 2.99
C GLN A 90 4.58 -10.84 2.49
N SER A 91 3.67 -10.39 1.63
CA SER A 91 2.69 -11.22 0.94
C SER A 91 2.33 -10.59 -0.40
N GLU A 92 1.79 -11.38 -1.32
CA GLU A 92 1.09 -10.84 -2.50
C GLU A 92 -0.29 -10.29 -2.14
N ASP A 93 -0.93 -10.85 -1.10
CA ASP A 93 -2.10 -10.24 -0.49
C ASP A 93 -1.67 -9.02 0.33
N CYS A 94 -1.53 -7.88 -0.34
CA CYS A 94 -0.96 -6.66 0.24
C CYS A 94 -1.71 -5.36 -0.11
N LEU A 95 -2.84 -5.44 -0.83
CA LEU A 95 -3.62 -4.28 -1.32
C LEU A 95 -4.51 -3.69 -0.23
N TYR A 96 -3.84 -3.17 0.80
CA TYR A 96 -4.44 -2.58 1.99
C TYR A 96 -3.99 -1.12 2.16
N LEU A 97 -4.86 -0.33 2.79
CA LEU A 97 -4.58 1.02 3.25
C LEU A 97 -4.91 1.17 4.73
N ASN A 98 -4.41 2.23 5.33
CA ASN A 98 -4.63 2.58 6.73
C ASN A 98 -5.20 3.99 6.79
N ILE A 99 -6.10 4.26 7.73
CA ILE A 99 -6.74 5.56 7.95
C ILE A 99 -6.52 5.95 9.41
N MET A 100 -5.98 7.15 9.62
CA MET A 100 -5.84 7.77 10.93
C MET A 100 -6.54 9.12 10.91
N ARG A 101 -7.45 9.37 11.85
CA ARG A 101 -8.25 10.61 11.93
C ARG A 101 -8.30 11.16 13.36
N PRO A 102 -8.50 12.48 13.53
CA PRO A 102 -8.87 13.00 14.85
C PRO A 102 -10.16 12.33 15.33
N SER A 103 -10.21 11.96 16.62
CA SER A 103 -11.40 11.39 17.26
C SER A 103 -12.56 12.39 17.36
N THR A 104 -12.24 13.69 17.36
CA THR A 104 -13.22 14.77 17.42
C THR A 104 -13.69 15.17 16.02
N PRO A 105 -14.99 15.55 15.86
CA PRO A 105 -15.47 16.12 14.62
C PRO A 105 -14.69 17.38 14.20
N SER A 106 -14.58 17.59 12.89
CA SER A 106 -13.93 18.79 12.36
C SER A 106 -14.70 20.06 12.74
N THR A 107 -13.99 21.12 13.10
CA THR A 107 -14.56 22.46 13.28
C THR A 107 -14.86 23.16 11.96
N ASP A 108 -14.28 22.68 10.86
CA ASP A 108 -14.61 23.14 9.51
C ASP A 108 -15.87 22.41 9.03
N PRO A 109 -16.95 23.12 8.66
CA PRO A 109 -18.20 22.48 8.22
C PRO A 109 -18.04 21.65 6.95
N ARG A 110 -16.94 21.82 6.21
CA ARG A 110 -16.60 21.02 5.04
C ARG A 110 -16.03 19.65 5.41
N GLY A 111 -15.69 19.40 6.67
CA GLY A 111 -14.97 18.21 7.11
C GLY A 111 -13.44 18.34 6.99
N TYR A 112 -12.72 17.36 7.53
CA TYR A 112 -11.26 17.36 7.54
C TYR A 112 -10.66 17.28 6.12
N PRO A 113 -9.56 18.00 5.85
CA PRO A 113 -8.73 17.72 4.68
C PRO A 113 -8.12 16.32 4.80
N VAL A 114 -7.84 15.69 3.66
CA VAL A 114 -7.39 14.30 3.59
C VAL A 114 -6.02 14.25 2.90
N ALA A 115 -5.02 13.71 3.58
CA ALA A 115 -3.68 13.50 3.03
C ALA A 115 -3.46 12.02 2.75
N VAL A 116 -3.19 11.66 1.48
CA VAL A 116 -2.95 10.27 1.05
C VAL A 116 -1.47 10.10 0.71
N TRP A 117 -0.77 9.34 1.54
CA TRP A 117 0.65 9.02 1.43
C TRP A 117 0.90 7.82 0.53
N ILE A 118 1.79 8.02 -0.45
CA ILE A 118 2.30 7.00 -1.36
C ILE A 118 3.79 6.84 -1.07
N HIS A 119 4.18 5.66 -0.58
CA HIS A 119 5.56 5.40 -0.17
C HIS A 119 6.53 5.30 -1.37
N GLY A 120 7.78 5.67 -1.12
CA GLY A 120 8.91 5.45 -2.04
C GLY A 120 9.46 4.02 -1.98
N GLY A 121 10.68 3.84 -2.50
CA GLY A 121 11.37 2.54 -2.54
C GLY A 121 11.67 2.03 -3.94
N GLY A 122 11.88 2.93 -4.90
CA GLY A 122 12.32 2.58 -6.26
C GLY A 122 11.39 1.62 -7.01
N PHE A 123 10.10 1.59 -6.64
CA PHE A 123 9.10 0.63 -7.13
C PHE A 123 9.36 -0.84 -6.78
N ILE A 124 10.41 -1.16 -6.02
CA ILE A 124 10.84 -2.54 -5.73
C ILE A 124 10.82 -2.89 -4.24
N THR A 125 10.71 -1.89 -3.36
CA THR A 125 10.65 -2.05 -1.91
C THR A 125 9.80 -0.95 -1.27
N GLY A 126 9.67 -0.99 0.06
CA GLY A 126 8.90 -0.06 0.86
C GLY A 126 7.52 -0.60 1.22
N SER A 127 6.89 0.05 2.20
CA SER A 127 5.52 -0.23 2.59
C SER A 127 4.93 0.95 3.37
N ALA A 128 3.61 1.00 3.44
CA ALA A 128 2.88 2.00 4.22
C ALA A 128 3.21 1.91 5.73
N SER A 129 3.28 0.70 6.28
CA SER A 129 3.53 0.49 7.72
C SER A 129 4.95 0.86 8.14
N LEU A 130 5.95 0.69 7.28
CA LEU A 130 7.32 1.09 7.56
C LEU A 130 7.55 2.60 7.41
N THR A 131 6.91 3.23 6.42
CA THR A 131 7.19 4.63 6.06
C THR A 131 6.22 5.64 6.71
N ALA A 132 5.06 5.17 7.16
CA ALA A 132 4.07 5.98 7.85
C ALA A 132 3.46 5.20 9.05
N PRO A 133 4.27 4.80 10.05
CA PRO A 133 3.78 4.20 11.28
C PRO A 133 2.76 5.14 11.97
N TYR A 134 1.73 4.57 12.60
CA TYR A 134 0.53 5.35 12.94
C TYR A 134 0.82 6.26 14.12
N GLU A 135 1.67 5.83 15.05
CA GLU A 135 2.10 6.57 16.24
C GLU A 135 2.73 7.92 15.83
N TYR A 136 3.74 7.86 14.95
CA TYR A 136 4.42 9.04 14.45
C TYR A 136 3.53 9.90 13.56
N THR A 137 2.70 9.26 12.75
CA THR A 137 1.79 9.97 11.85
C THR A 137 0.71 10.71 12.62
N VAL A 138 0.15 10.10 13.66
CA VAL A 138 -0.85 10.72 14.52
C VAL A 138 -0.22 11.91 15.25
N GLN A 139 0.93 11.69 15.88
CA GLN A 139 1.64 12.72 16.64
C GLN A 139 1.95 13.96 15.79
N ASN A 140 2.40 13.77 14.54
CA ASN A 140 2.97 14.85 13.75
C ASN A 140 2.02 15.47 12.72
N LEU A 141 1.03 14.70 12.24
CA LEU A 141 0.16 15.13 11.13
C LEU A 141 -1.31 15.14 11.52
N VAL A 142 -1.86 14.04 12.04
CA VAL A 142 -3.29 13.96 12.39
C VAL A 142 -3.64 14.96 13.50
N SER A 143 -2.74 15.14 14.46
CA SER A 143 -2.84 16.14 15.53
C SER A 143 -2.98 17.59 15.03
N ARG A 144 -2.67 17.85 13.76
CA ARG A 144 -2.81 19.16 13.10
C ARG A 144 -4.16 19.33 12.38
N GLY A 145 -5.12 18.44 12.61
CA GLY A 145 -6.48 18.55 12.08
C GLY A 145 -6.61 18.10 10.62
N MET A 146 -6.09 16.91 10.30
CA MET A 146 -6.28 16.27 9.00
C MET A 146 -6.49 14.77 9.15
N ILE A 147 -7.17 14.15 8.18
CA ILE A 147 -7.17 12.68 8.05
C ILE A 147 -5.95 12.28 7.24
N PHE A 148 -5.21 11.31 7.74
CA PHE A 148 -4.06 10.75 7.05
C PHE A 148 -4.37 9.34 6.58
N ILE A 149 -4.01 9.02 5.34
CA ILE A 149 -4.16 7.70 4.75
C ILE A 149 -2.80 7.24 4.24
N SER A 150 -2.33 6.06 4.64
CA SER A 150 -1.17 5.40 4.01
C SER A 150 -1.62 4.19 3.21
N THR A 151 -1.07 3.98 2.01
CA THR A 151 -1.46 2.87 1.14
C THR A 151 -0.27 2.08 0.64
N ASN A 152 -0.44 0.76 0.55
CA ASN A 152 0.44 -0.11 -0.21
C ASN A 152 0.06 -0.09 -1.70
N TYR A 153 0.98 -0.54 -2.54
CA TYR A 153 0.78 -0.87 -3.96
C TYR A 153 1.78 -1.98 -4.34
N ARG A 154 1.46 -2.81 -5.34
CA ARG A 154 2.37 -3.90 -5.75
C ARG A 154 3.70 -3.36 -6.26
N LEU A 155 4.77 -4.10 -5.96
CA LEU A 155 6.16 -3.72 -6.22
C LEU A 155 6.83 -4.72 -7.18
N GLY A 156 7.98 -4.32 -7.73
CA GLY A 156 8.81 -5.14 -8.62
C GLY A 156 7.99 -5.76 -9.76
N PRO A 157 8.26 -7.02 -10.15
CA PRO A 157 7.46 -7.68 -11.18
C PRO A 157 6.00 -7.86 -10.75
N PHE A 158 5.70 -8.03 -9.45
CA PHE A 158 4.31 -8.20 -9.00
C PHE A 158 3.43 -6.99 -9.37
N GLY A 159 4.00 -5.78 -9.38
CA GLY A 159 3.32 -4.54 -9.77
C GLY A 159 3.61 -4.06 -11.19
N PHE A 160 4.73 -4.47 -11.79
CA PHE A 160 5.23 -3.84 -13.02
C PHE A 160 5.63 -4.83 -14.12
N TYR A 161 5.30 -6.13 -14.00
CA TYR A 161 5.47 -7.13 -15.05
C TYR A 161 4.86 -6.63 -16.38
N SER A 162 5.65 -6.66 -17.46
CA SER A 162 5.19 -6.26 -18.79
C SER A 162 5.94 -7.00 -19.90
N ASN A 163 5.18 -7.53 -20.87
CA ASN A 163 5.74 -8.06 -22.12
C ASN A 163 5.77 -7.01 -23.23
N GLY A 164 5.26 -5.79 -22.98
CA GLY A 164 5.10 -4.75 -23.99
C GLY A 164 3.92 -4.99 -24.94
N ASP A 165 3.07 -5.97 -24.65
CA ASP A 165 1.89 -6.32 -25.43
C ASP A 165 0.59 -6.02 -24.67
N LYS A 166 -0.55 -6.24 -25.35
CA LYS A 166 -1.89 -6.02 -24.78
C LYS A 166 -2.24 -6.98 -23.62
N ASN A 167 -1.57 -8.14 -23.53
CA ASN A 167 -1.85 -9.15 -22.51
C ASN A 167 -1.13 -8.80 -21.20
N ALA A 168 0.05 -8.18 -21.26
CA ALA A 168 0.81 -7.71 -20.11
C ALA A 168 1.29 -6.27 -20.36
N PRO A 169 0.40 -5.25 -20.28
CA PRO A 169 0.76 -3.86 -20.56
C PRO A 169 1.56 -3.19 -19.43
N GLY A 170 1.64 -3.81 -18.24
CA GLY A 170 2.38 -3.30 -17.08
C GLY A 170 1.62 -2.25 -16.25
N ASN A 171 2.37 -1.59 -15.36
CA ASN A 171 1.91 -0.51 -14.49
C ASN A 171 0.77 -0.87 -13.51
N ASN A 172 0.63 -2.15 -13.15
CA ASN A 172 -0.38 -2.60 -12.21
C ASN A 172 -0.24 -1.94 -10.82
N GLY A 173 0.98 -1.63 -10.36
CA GLY A 173 1.20 -0.85 -9.14
C GLY A 173 0.59 0.57 -9.20
N LEU A 174 0.58 1.21 -10.36
CA LEU A 174 -0.12 2.49 -10.56
C LEU A 174 -1.63 2.30 -10.61
N TRP A 175 -2.11 1.20 -11.19
CA TRP A 175 -3.53 0.85 -11.14
C TRP A 175 -4.00 0.56 -9.72
N ASP A 176 -3.17 -0.05 -8.87
CA ASP A 176 -3.45 -0.26 -7.44
C ASP A 176 -3.71 1.07 -6.73
N LEU A 177 -2.82 2.05 -6.94
CA LEU A 177 -2.98 3.38 -6.37
C LEU A 177 -4.23 4.09 -6.90
N TYR A 178 -4.55 3.92 -8.18
CA TYR A 178 -5.78 4.46 -8.74
C TYR A 178 -7.03 3.82 -8.09
N GLU A 179 -7.04 2.50 -7.86
CA GLU A 179 -8.14 1.82 -7.17
C GLU A 179 -8.23 2.25 -5.70
N ALA A 180 -7.09 2.40 -5.01
CA ALA A 180 -7.06 2.93 -3.65
C ALA A 180 -7.69 4.33 -3.57
N LEU A 181 -7.39 5.23 -4.53
CA LEU A 181 -8.01 6.57 -4.57
C LEU A 181 -9.51 6.54 -4.85
N LYS A 182 -9.99 5.59 -5.66
CA LYS A 182 -11.42 5.36 -5.86
C LYS A 182 -12.09 4.88 -4.58
N PHE A 183 -11.46 3.95 -3.88
CA PHE A 183 -11.94 3.46 -2.58
C PHE A 183 -12.02 4.61 -1.57
N VAL A 184 -10.93 5.39 -1.41
CA VAL A 184 -10.88 6.55 -0.52
C VAL A 184 -12.01 7.54 -0.83
N ASN A 185 -12.22 7.90 -2.10
CA ASN A 185 -13.28 8.84 -2.47
C ASN A 185 -14.69 8.36 -2.08
N LYS A 186 -14.92 7.05 -2.06
CA LYS A 186 -16.21 6.47 -1.68
C LYS A 186 -16.46 6.47 -0.18
N VAL A 187 -15.40 6.34 0.64
CA VAL A 187 -15.57 6.09 2.08
C VAL A 187 -15.18 7.27 2.96
N ILE A 188 -14.36 8.20 2.48
CA ILE A 188 -13.71 9.17 3.38
C ILE A 188 -14.70 10.13 4.08
N GLY A 189 -15.89 10.33 3.49
CA GLY A 189 -16.98 11.05 4.14
C GLY A 189 -17.47 10.39 5.43
N ASN A 190 -17.53 9.05 5.46
CA ASN A 190 -17.87 8.27 6.66
C ASN A 190 -16.83 8.44 7.77
N PHE A 191 -15.59 8.73 7.39
CA PHE A 191 -14.51 9.01 8.34
C PHE A 191 -14.44 10.48 8.78
N GLY A 192 -15.34 11.36 8.30
CA GLY A 192 -15.35 12.78 8.62
C GLY A 192 -14.44 13.65 7.74
N GLY A 193 -13.92 13.08 6.65
CA GLY A 193 -13.08 13.77 5.67
C GLY A 193 -13.88 14.29 4.49
N ASN A 194 -13.27 15.18 3.72
CA ASN A 194 -13.86 15.76 2.53
C ASN A 194 -13.21 15.20 1.24
N SER A 195 -13.98 14.46 0.43
CA SER A 195 -13.51 13.91 -0.85
C SER A 195 -13.14 14.97 -1.89
N LYS A 196 -13.51 16.24 -1.69
CA LYS A 196 -13.12 17.41 -2.50
C LYS A 196 -11.93 18.17 -1.92
N ARG A 197 -11.29 17.66 -0.86
CA ARG A 197 -10.08 18.22 -0.24
C ARG A 197 -9.03 17.12 -0.01
N VAL A 198 -8.85 16.29 -1.02
CA VAL A 198 -7.86 15.20 -1.00
C VAL A 198 -6.56 15.71 -1.60
N THR A 199 -5.47 15.56 -0.85
CA THR A 199 -4.10 15.82 -1.28
C THR A 199 -3.36 14.49 -1.37
N ILE A 200 -2.92 14.10 -2.56
CA ILE A 200 -1.99 12.97 -2.70
C ILE A 200 -0.56 13.46 -2.57
N PHE A 201 0.29 12.69 -1.91
CA PHE A 201 1.70 13.04 -1.79
C PHE A 201 2.57 11.81 -1.59
N GLY A 202 3.84 11.95 -1.95
CA GLY A 202 4.79 10.84 -1.88
C GLY A 202 6.22 11.32 -2.00
N GLN A 203 7.15 10.45 -1.66
CA GLN A 203 8.60 10.69 -1.74
C GLN A 203 9.28 9.70 -2.70
N SER A 204 10.27 10.16 -3.46
CA SER A 204 11.03 9.34 -4.42
C SER A 204 10.08 8.63 -5.41
N ALA A 205 10.09 7.29 -5.49
CA ALA A 205 9.16 6.53 -6.32
C ALA A 205 7.68 6.85 -6.03
N GLY A 206 7.33 7.16 -4.78
CA GLY A 206 5.99 7.63 -4.43
C GLY A 206 5.67 8.99 -5.03
N ALA A 207 6.64 9.91 -5.10
CA ALA A 207 6.48 11.19 -5.79
C ALA A 207 6.32 11.00 -7.31
N ALA A 208 7.05 10.04 -7.90
CA ALA A 208 6.85 9.65 -9.29
C ALA A 208 5.43 9.08 -9.52
N CYS A 209 4.95 8.18 -8.65
CA CYS A 209 3.55 7.70 -8.69
C CYS A 209 2.53 8.85 -8.63
N VAL A 210 2.72 9.81 -7.71
CA VAL A 210 1.87 11.02 -7.62
C VAL A 210 1.83 11.77 -8.94
N SER A 211 2.98 11.94 -9.59
CA SER A 211 3.05 12.61 -10.88
C SER A 211 2.36 11.82 -12.00
N TYR A 212 2.52 10.49 -12.06
CA TYR A 212 1.80 9.64 -13.01
C TYR A 212 0.28 9.71 -12.83
N LEU A 213 -0.20 9.66 -11.59
CA LEU A 213 -1.62 9.82 -11.28
C LEU A 213 -2.15 11.21 -11.67
N SER A 214 -1.31 12.24 -11.59
CA SER A 214 -1.66 13.60 -12.01
C SER A 214 -1.77 13.77 -13.53
N LEU A 215 -1.11 12.90 -14.30
CA LEU A 215 -1.22 12.87 -15.77
C LEU A 215 -2.46 12.09 -16.24
N LYS A 216 -2.94 11.12 -15.46
CA LYS A 216 -4.13 10.32 -15.81
C LYS A 216 -5.42 11.15 -15.61
N PRO A 217 -6.19 11.47 -16.67
CA PRO A 217 -7.37 12.33 -16.55
C PRO A 217 -8.43 11.84 -15.56
N GLU A 218 -8.63 10.54 -15.47
CA GLU A 218 -9.62 9.94 -14.56
C GLU A 218 -9.12 9.92 -13.10
N ALA A 219 -7.82 9.81 -12.88
CA ALA A 219 -7.24 9.85 -11.53
C ALA A 219 -7.21 11.28 -10.99
N LYS A 220 -6.93 12.28 -11.84
CA LYS A 220 -6.96 13.70 -11.47
C LYS A 220 -8.30 14.18 -10.93
N LYS A 221 -9.40 13.46 -11.20
CA LYS A 221 -10.74 13.75 -10.64
C LYS A 221 -10.92 13.28 -9.19
N LEU A 222 -10.00 12.48 -8.67
CA LEU A 222 -10.07 11.85 -7.34
C LEU A 222 -9.31 12.63 -6.26
N PHE A 223 -8.55 13.66 -6.64
CA PHE A 223 -7.83 14.50 -5.69
C PHE A 223 -7.76 15.94 -6.18
N SER A 224 -7.48 16.86 -5.26
CA SER A 224 -7.48 18.30 -5.50
C SER A 224 -6.08 18.88 -5.54
N GLN A 225 -5.13 18.27 -4.82
CA GLN A 225 -3.76 18.75 -4.70
C GLN A 225 -2.77 17.58 -4.76
N SER A 226 -1.55 17.86 -5.18
CA SER A 226 -0.46 16.89 -5.26
C SER A 226 0.84 17.49 -4.72
N ILE A 227 1.58 16.73 -3.90
CA ILE A 227 2.92 17.11 -3.43
C ILE A 227 3.92 16.02 -3.84
N GLN A 228 5.00 16.42 -4.51
CA GLN A 228 5.99 15.51 -5.07
C GLN A 228 7.34 15.77 -4.40
N MET A 229 7.76 14.90 -3.48
CA MET A 229 8.98 15.08 -2.69
C MET A 229 10.14 14.31 -3.33
N SER A 230 11.07 15.02 -3.96
CA SER A 230 12.28 14.43 -4.58
C SER A 230 11.98 13.32 -5.59
N GLY A 231 11.00 13.53 -6.47
CA GLY A 231 10.72 12.63 -7.59
C GLY A 231 9.62 13.14 -8.52
N GLY A 232 9.53 12.53 -9.70
CA GLY A 232 8.56 12.87 -10.75
C GLY A 232 8.73 11.97 -11.98
N PHE A 233 7.71 11.90 -12.83
CA PHE A 233 7.66 10.98 -13.98
C PHE A 233 8.77 11.20 -15.02
N GLN A 234 9.34 12.41 -15.07
CA GLN A 234 10.45 12.78 -15.94
C GLN A 234 11.80 12.20 -15.47
N GLY A 235 11.88 11.69 -14.24
CA GLY A 235 13.10 11.05 -13.76
C GLY A 235 13.44 9.81 -14.58
N LEU A 236 14.70 9.66 -15.00
CA LEU A 236 15.13 8.49 -15.79
C LEU A 236 14.87 7.17 -15.04
N TRP A 237 15.07 7.16 -13.71
CA TRP A 237 14.78 6.02 -12.84
C TRP A 237 13.27 5.74 -12.65
N ALA A 238 12.40 6.68 -13.04
CA ALA A 238 10.96 6.56 -12.91
C ALA A 238 10.29 5.99 -14.17
N GLN A 239 11.07 5.80 -15.24
CA GLN A 239 10.62 5.25 -16.52
C GLN A 239 11.10 3.81 -16.69
N GLY A 240 10.34 3.04 -17.47
CA GLY A 240 10.45 1.59 -17.54
C GLY A 240 11.15 1.06 -18.79
N ASP A 241 12.21 1.73 -19.27
CA ASP A 241 12.86 1.40 -20.55
C ASP A 241 13.34 -0.06 -20.60
N ASP A 242 13.76 -0.61 -19.45
CA ASP A 242 14.26 -1.99 -19.31
C ASP A 242 13.22 -2.98 -18.75
N VAL A 243 11.95 -2.58 -18.56
CA VAL A 243 10.94 -3.45 -17.92
C VAL A 243 10.66 -4.70 -18.76
N ILE A 244 10.57 -4.56 -20.09
CA ILE A 244 10.34 -5.69 -21.00
C ILE A 244 11.53 -6.65 -20.95
N ALA A 245 12.76 -6.12 -21.00
CA ALA A 245 13.98 -6.92 -20.93
C ALA A 245 14.09 -7.67 -19.58
N SER A 246 13.77 -6.98 -18.48
CA SER A 246 13.76 -7.57 -17.14
C SER A 246 12.69 -8.65 -16.98
N THR A 247 11.50 -8.42 -17.54
CA THR A 247 10.40 -9.40 -17.56
C THR A 247 10.78 -10.64 -18.38
N LYS A 248 11.44 -10.46 -19.54
CA LYS A 248 11.97 -11.58 -20.34
C LYS A 248 12.98 -12.42 -19.55
N LYS A 249 13.92 -11.79 -18.85
CA LYS A 249 14.87 -12.50 -17.96
C LYS A 249 14.14 -13.30 -16.89
N LEU A 250 13.11 -12.72 -16.27
CA LEU A 250 12.31 -13.41 -15.25
C LEU A 250 11.64 -14.64 -15.86
N ASN A 251 11.01 -14.47 -17.03
CA ASN A 251 10.38 -15.59 -17.73
C ASN A 251 11.40 -16.68 -18.07
N THR A 252 12.64 -16.35 -18.46
CA THR A 252 13.70 -17.36 -18.67
C THR A 252 14.03 -18.14 -17.41
N PHE A 253 14.18 -17.48 -16.25
CA PHE A 253 14.43 -18.18 -14.99
C PHE A 253 13.25 -19.06 -14.55
N LEU A 254 12.03 -18.67 -14.91
CA LEU A 254 10.81 -19.44 -14.66
C LEU A 254 10.55 -20.51 -15.73
N GLY A 255 11.35 -20.59 -16.81
CA GLY A 255 11.09 -21.51 -17.93
C GLY A 255 9.81 -21.18 -18.73
N CYS A 256 9.40 -19.91 -18.72
CA CYS A 256 8.19 -19.39 -19.36
C CYS A 256 8.46 -18.64 -20.68
N GLU A 257 9.70 -18.55 -21.13
CA GLU A 257 10.12 -17.76 -22.29
C GLU A 257 9.58 -18.29 -23.63
N THR A 258 9.32 -19.60 -23.71
CA THR A 258 8.76 -20.25 -24.91
C THR A 258 7.25 -20.49 -24.81
N ALA A 259 6.63 -20.12 -23.68
CA ALA A 259 5.19 -20.28 -23.50
C ALA A 259 4.42 -19.36 -24.46
N GLU A 260 3.29 -19.84 -24.99
CA GLU A 260 2.38 -19.03 -25.82
C GLU A 260 1.91 -17.77 -25.07
N ASN A 261 1.70 -17.90 -23.77
CA ASN A 261 1.40 -16.79 -22.88
C ASN A 261 2.33 -16.81 -21.66
N PRO A 262 3.47 -16.09 -21.71
CA PRO A 262 4.43 -16.05 -20.61
C PRO A 262 3.86 -15.53 -19.31
N LYS A 263 2.89 -14.59 -19.36
CA LYS A 263 2.19 -14.09 -18.17
C LYS A 263 1.43 -15.21 -17.47
N ASN A 264 0.66 -16.01 -18.22
CA ASN A 264 -0.10 -17.12 -17.65
C ASN A 264 0.82 -18.22 -17.11
N CYS A 265 1.92 -18.53 -17.81
CA CYS A 265 2.93 -19.45 -17.30
C CYS A 265 3.51 -18.96 -15.95
N ALA A 266 3.89 -17.68 -15.87
CA ALA A 266 4.48 -17.09 -14.66
C ALA A 266 3.53 -17.04 -13.46
N LYS A 267 2.20 -17.13 -13.66
CA LYS A 267 1.21 -17.21 -12.57
C LYS A 267 1.25 -18.56 -11.82
N ASN A 268 1.73 -19.62 -12.46
CA ASN A 268 1.74 -20.96 -11.89
C ASN A 268 2.81 -21.16 -10.80
N PHE A 269 3.75 -20.23 -10.67
CA PHE A 269 4.82 -20.30 -9.69
C PHE A 269 4.37 -19.73 -8.35
N THR A 270 4.83 -20.32 -7.25
CA THR A 270 4.65 -19.76 -5.92
C THR A 270 5.36 -18.42 -5.78
N LEU A 271 4.98 -17.64 -4.77
CA LEU A 271 5.69 -16.41 -4.40
C LEU A 271 7.18 -16.71 -4.16
N ALA A 272 7.48 -17.80 -3.45
CA ALA A 272 8.86 -18.18 -3.16
C ALA A 272 9.65 -18.52 -4.43
N GLU A 273 9.13 -19.35 -5.33
CA GLU A 273 9.82 -19.66 -6.58
C GLU A 273 10.10 -18.40 -7.42
N THR A 274 9.14 -17.47 -7.46
CA THR A 274 9.31 -16.18 -8.13
C THR A 274 10.39 -15.33 -7.47
N GLN A 275 10.45 -15.28 -6.13
CA GLN A 275 11.47 -14.56 -5.39
C GLN A 275 12.87 -15.18 -5.56
N THR A 276 12.98 -16.50 -5.61
CA THR A 276 14.23 -17.19 -5.97
C THR A 276 14.71 -16.78 -7.36
N ALA A 277 13.82 -16.81 -8.36
CA ALA A 277 14.14 -16.40 -9.71
C ALA A 277 14.62 -14.93 -9.78
N LEU A 278 14.04 -14.04 -8.96
CA LEU A 278 14.46 -12.64 -8.88
C LEU A 278 15.83 -12.46 -8.23
N GLN A 279 16.21 -13.29 -7.26
CA GLN A 279 17.52 -13.21 -6.62
C GLN A 279 18.67 -13.55 -7.58
N SER A 280 18.41 -14.39 -8.58
CA SER A 280 19.37 -14.69 -9.65
C SER A 280 19.72 -13.48 -10.52
N PHE A 281 18.96 -12.38 -10.45
CA PHE A 281 19.30 -11.10 -11.11
C PHE A 281 20.41 -10.35 -10.38
N ILE A 282 20.49 -10.51 -9.05
CA ILE A 282 21.37 -9.74 -8.17
C ILE A 282 22.70 -10.50 -7.97
N ASN A 283 22.62 -11.82 -7.86
CA ASN A 283 23.77 -12.71 -7.81
C ASN A 283 23.77 -13.59 -9.07
N PRO A 284 24.36 -13.15 -10.20
CA PRO A 284 24.52 -14.03 -11.34
C PRO A 284 25.32 -15.24 -10.87
N ILE A 285 24.70 -16.42 -10.92
CA ILE A 285 25.35 -17.68 -10.56
C ILE A 285 26.60 -17.80 -11.45
N PRO A 286 27.82 -17.91 -10.88
CA PRO A 286 28.97 -18.27 -11.67
C PRO A 286 28.81 -19.74 -12.04
N GLY A 287 28.32 -20.04 -13.25
CA GLY A 287 28.30 -21.44 -13.71
C GLY A 287 27.31 -21.87 -14.78
N PHE A 288 26.47 -21.01 -15.36
CA PHE A 288 25.72 -21.37 -16.58
C PHE A 288 26.19 -20.52 -17.76
N GLY A 289 27.29 -20.95 -18.37
CA GLY A 289 27.93 -20.29 -19.50
C GLY A 289 29.33 -20.81 -19.81
N SER A 290 29.50 -22.12 -19.98
CA SER A 290 30.48 -22.76 -20.86
C SER A 290 30.13 -24.23 -21.03
#